data_AF-A0A102DCK8-F1
#
_entry.id   AF-A0A102DCK8-F1
#
_cell.length_a   1.000
_cell.length_b   1.000
_cell.length_c   1.000
_cell.angle_alpha   90.00
_cell.angle_beta   90.00
_cell.angle_gamma   90.00
#
_symmetry.space_group_name_H-M   'P 1'
#
loop_
_entity.id
_entity.type
_entity.pdbx_description
1 polymer ?
#
loop_
_entity_poly.entity_id
_entity_poly.type
_entity_poly.pdbx_seq_one_letter_code
_entity_poly.pdbx_strand_id
1 'polypeptide(L)'
;MAFYALALFGMLLNWLGDSLDGSLARYRGAERPQFGFFLDHSVDGFAMALVAGGVGLSPMAHFWCALLALASYYIVVILSLTTCLATGVFKVSFGGIGPTEVRLGIIGCTLCAIVLPVFRFNIAGLSLTVYDVILVLLSAGLVITAIIHTMDTARQLALIDPPRHPRR
;
A
#
# COMPACT_ATOMS: atom_id res chain seq x y z
N MET A 1 20.34 -3.56 15.99
CA MET A 1 21.01 -2.70 14.98
C MET A 1 21.16 -3.38 13.63
N ALA A 2 21.75 -4.59 13.52
CA ALA A 2 21.89 -5.29 12.24
C ALA A 2 20.56 -5.52 11.48
N PHE A 3 19.47 -5.83 12.20
CA PHE A 3 18.14 -6.00 11.62
C PHE A 3 17.63 -4.75 10.88
N TYR A 4 17.78 -3.58 11.47
CA TYR A 4 17.31 -2.32 10.86
C TYR A 4 18.16 -1.91 9.65
N ALA A 5 19.48 -2.17 9.69
CA ALA A 5 20.35 -1.94 8.56
C ALA A 5 19.98 -2.84 7.36
N LEU A 6 19.65 -4.11 7.61
CA LEU A 6 19.16 -5.03 6.59
C LEU A 6 17.81 -4.58 6.01
N ALA A 7 16.90 -4.09 6.86
CA ALA A 7 15.62 -3.55 6.41
C ALA A 7 15.78 -2.31 5.51
N LEU A 8 16.65 -1.36 5.90
CA LEU A 8 16.97 -0.19 5.08
C LEU A 8 17.60 -0.58 3.75
N PHE A 9 18.55 -1.52 3.76
CA PHE A 9 19.18 -2.02 2.54
C PHE A 9 18.17 -2.72 1.61
N GLY A 10 17.31 -3.57 2.16
CA GLY A 10 16.23 -4.22 1.39
C GLY A 10 15.26 -3.21 0.78
N MET A 11 14.91 -2.16 1.52
CA MET A 11 14.02 -1.10 1.04
C MET A 11 14.68 -0.25 -0.06
N LEU A 12 15.99 0.03 0.06
CA LEU A 12 16.76 0.68 -1.00
C LEU A 12 16.82 -0.18 -2.27
N LEU A 13 17.06 -1.48 -2.13
CA LEU A 13 17.07 -2.41 -3.28
C LEU A 13 15.70 -2.50 -3.96
N ASN A 14 14.63 -2.60 -3.18
CA ASN A 14 13.26 -2.60 -3.72
C ASN A 14 12.96 -1.30 -4.46
N TRP A 15 13.32 -0.15 -3.88
CA TRP A 15 13.14 1.14 -4.54
C TRP A 15 13.98 1.31 -5.80
N LEU A 16 15.21 0.81 -5.80
CA LEU A 16 16.07 0.83 -6.97
C LEU A 16 15.47 -0.02 -8.10
N GLY A 17 15.00 -1.23 -7.81
CA GLY A 17 14.37 -2.11 -8.79
C GLY A 17 13.15 -1.48 -9.45
N ASP A 18 12.23 -1.00 -8.63
CA ASP A 18 10.97 -0.35 -9.03
C ASP A 18 11.18 0.98 -9.79
N SER A 19 12.23 1.75 -9.47
CA SER A 19 12.52 2.99 -10.20
C SER A 19 13.20 2.77 -11.56
N LEU A 20 13.91 1.64 -11.72
CA LEU A 20 14.72 1.35 -12.91
C LEU A 20 13.98 0.51 -13.96
N ASP A 21 12.98 -0.28 -13.58
CA ASP A 21 12.36 -1.27 -14.47
C ASP A 21 11.77 -0.65 -15.74
N GLY A 22 10.99 0.43 -15.62
CA GLY A 22 10.36 1.13 -16.73
C GLY A 22 11.36 1.91 -17.57
N SER A 23 12.36 2.53 -16.93
CA SER A 23 13.43 3.24 -17.65
C SER A 23 14.29 2.30 -18.47
N LEU A 24 14.62 1.12 -17.92
CA LEU A 24 15.39 0.09 -18.60
C LEU A 24 14.58 -0.57 -19.73
N ALA A 25 13.28 -0.79 -19.53
CA ALA A 25 12.39 -1.32 -20.56
C ALA A 25 12.29 -0.39 -21.79
N ARG A 26 12.14 0.93 -21.55
CA ARG A 26 12.15 1.96 -22.60
C ARG A 26 13.48 2.03 -23.33
N TYR A 27 14.59 2.06 -22.58
CA TYR A 27 15.94 2.12 -23.14
C TYR A 27 16.24 0.92 -24.05
N ARG A 28 15.72 -0.26 -23.71
CA ARG A 28 15.89 -1.49 -24.50
C ARG A 28 14.88 -1.67 -25.63
N GLY A 29 13.89 -0.79 -25.76
CA GLY A 29 12.79 -0.96 -26.71
C GLY A 29 11.98 -2.25 -26.50
N ALA A 30 11.99 -2.79 -25.27
CA ALA A 30 11.38 -4.06 -24.90
C ALA A 30 10.17 -3.86 -23.98
N GLU A 31 9.42 -2.79 -24.21
CA GLU A 31 8.24 -2.44 -23.41
C GLU A 31 7.15 -3.51 -23.57
N ARG A 32 6.70 -4.08 -22.45
CA ARG A 32 5.59 -5.02 -22.41
C ARG A 32 4.51 -4.46 -21.49
N PRO A 33 3.57 -3.64 -21.98
CA PRO A 33 2.67 -2.87 -21.13
C PRO A 33 1.83 -3.75 -20.20
N GLN A 34 1.24 -4.82 -20.72
CA GLN A 34 0.39 -5.72 -19.94
C GLN A 34 1.20 -6.63 -18.99
N PHE A 35 2.32 -7.18 -19.49
CA PHE A 35 3.16 -8.07 -18.68
C PHE A 35 3.90 -7.31 -17.58
N GLY A 36 4.43 -6.13 -17.90
CA GLY A 36 5.06 -5.22 -16.95
C GLY A 36 4.09 -4.82 -15.86
N PHE A 37 2.89 -4.34 -16.23
CA PHE A 37 1.83 -4.01 -15.27
C PHE A 37 1.48 -5.17 -14.32
N PHE A 38 1.28 -6.38 -14.86
CA PHE A 38 0.99 -7.55 -14.04
C PHE A 38 2.13 -7.88 -13.08
N LEU A 39 3.38 -7.86 -13.57
CA LEU A 39 4.54 -8.22 -12.78
C LEU A 39 4.80 -7.18 -11.67
N ASP A 40 4.75 -5.90 -12.01
CA ASP A 40 4.85 -4.75 -11.12
C ASP A 40 3.88 -4.88 -9.93
N HIS A 41 2.57 -4.95 -10.22
CA HIS A 41 1.56 -5.07 -9.18
C HIS A 41 1.66 -6.35 -8.35
N SER A 42 2.08 -7.46 -8.96
CA SER A 42 2.26 -8.73 -8.24
C SER A 42 3.43 -8.64 -7.28
N VAL A 43 4.57 -8.13 -7.74
CA VAL A 43 5.78 -7.98 -6.92
C VAL A 43 5.55 -6.97 -5.79
N ASP A 44 4.86 -5.87 -6.07
CA ASP A 44 4.48 -4.88 -5.05
C ASP A 44 3.59 -5.47 -3.95
N GLY A 45 2.61 -6.30 -4.32
CA GLY A 45 1.79 -7.03 -3.35
C GLY A 45 2.63 -7.90 -2.42
N PHE A 46 3.54 -8.72 -2.98
CA PHE A 46 4.44 -9.56 -2.19
C PHE A 46 5.40 -8.73 -1.33
N ALA A 47 5.95 -7.65 -1.88
CA ALA A 47 6.84 -6.74 -1.15
C ALA A 47 6.12 -6.14 0.06
N MET A 48 4.89 -5.67 -0.10
CA MET A 48 4.10 -5.13 1.01
C MET A 48 3.74 -6.16 2.07
N ALA A 49 3.45 -7.41 1.70
CA ALA A 49 3.30 -8.50 2.67
C ALA A 49 4.57 -8.75 3.48
N LEU A 50 5.73 -8.79 2.82
CA LEU A 50 7.02 -8.99 3.49
C LEU A 50 7.36 -7.82 4.42
N VAL A 51 7.10 -6.57 3.99
CA VAL A 51 7.31 -5.37 4.81
C VAL A 51 6.39 -5.40 6.03
N ALA A 52 5.08 -5.63 5.85
CA ALA A 52 4.13 -5.69 6.97
C ALA A 52 4.46 -6.83 7.94
N GLY A 53 4.84 -8.01 7.43
CA GLY A 53 5.31 -9.13 8.23
C GLY A 53 6.58 -8.77 9.03
N GLY A 54 7.54 -8.12 8.38
CA GLY A 54 8.77 -7.64 9.02
C GLY A 54 8.50 -6.61 10.13
N VAL A 55 7.59 -5.67 9.89
CA VAL A 55 7.16 -4.68 10.89
C VAL A 55 6.43 -5.36 12.06
N GLY A 56 5.50 -6.27 11.79
CA GLY A 56 4.72 -6.96 12.82
C GLY A 56 5.51 -7.97 13.66
N LEU A 57 6.58 -8.54 13.11
CA LEU A 57 7.53 -9.39 13.84
C LEU A 57 8.61 -8.58 14.57
N SER A 58 8.75 -7.30 14.24
CA SER A 58 9.71 -6.42 14.91
C SER A 58 9.20 -5.98 16.28
N PRO A 59 10.08 -5.55 17.20
CA PRO A 59 9.68 -4.96 18.47
C PRO A 59 9.00 -3.58 18.35
N MET A 60 8.85 -3.05 17.12
CA MET A 60 8.36 -1.71 16.88
C MET A 60 6.84 -1.59 16.98
N ALA A 61 6.11 -2.61 16.53
CA ALA A 61 4.66 -2.59 16.46
C ALA A 61 4.09 -3.98 16.77
N HIS A 62 2.85 -4.02 17.21
CA HIS A 62 2.11 -5.25 17.40
C HIS A 62 1.75 -5.86 16.05
N PHE A 63 1.86 -7.19 15.99
CA PHE A 63 1.58 -7.96 14.78
C PHE A 63 0.19 -7.68 14.20
N TRP A 64 -0.83 -7.54 15.06
CA TRP A 64 -2.19 -7.27 14.62
C TRP A 64 -2.35 -5.88 13.97
N CYS A 65 -1.61 -4.86 14.42
CA CYS A 65 -1.61 -3.53 13.81
C CYS A 65 -1.02 -3.58 12.39
N ALA A 66 0.08 -4.31 12.23
CA ALA A 66 0.72 -4.50 10.92
C ALA A 66 -0.17 -5.29 9.96
N LEU A 67 -0.86 -6.33 10.46
CA LEU A 67 -1.81 -7.11 9.68
C LEU A 67 -3.04 -6.30 9.27
N LEU A 68 -3.54 -5.44 10.17
CA LEU A 68 -4.63 -4.51 9.87
C LEU A 68 -4.24 -3.57 8.71
N ALA A 69 -3.04 -2.98 8.78
CA ALA A 69 -2.53 -2.11 7.71
C ALA A 69 -2.37 -2.86 6.37
N LEU A 70 -1.86 -4.08 6.40
CA LEU A 70 -1.74 -4.93 5.21
C LEU A 70 -3.12 -5.25 4.61
N ALA A 71 -4.10 -5.62 5.43
CA ALA A 71 -5.45 -5.92 4.99
C ALA A 71 -6.12 -4.69 4.35
N SER A 72 -6.00 -3.52 4.98
CA SER A 72 -6.52 -2.26 4.43
C SER A 72 -5.85 -1.89 3.11
N TYR A 73 -4.53 -2.09 2.99
CA TYR A 73 -3.81 -1.90 1.72
C TYR A 73 -4.33 -2.83 0.62
N TYR A 74 -4.50 -4.12 0.90
CA TYR A 74 -5.03 -5.08 -0.09
C TYR A 74 -6.47 -4.79 -0.52
N ILE A 75 -7.32 -4.27 0.37
CA ILE A 75 -8.65 -3.79 -0.01
C ILE A 75 -8.54 -2.70 -1.08
N VAL A 76 -7.63 -1.73 -0.90
CA VAL A 76 -7.41 -0.65 -1.89
C VAL A 76 -6.85 -1.18 -3.21
N VAL A 77 -5.92 -2.15 -3.17
CA VAL A 77 -5.37 -2.78 -4.38
C VAL A 77 -6.46 -3.53 -5.15
N ILE A 78 -7.25 -4.37 -4.47
CA ILE A 78 -8.36 -5.12 -5.08
C ILE A 78 -9.38 -4.16 -5.68
N LEU A 79 -9.72 -3.09 -4.96
CA LEU A 79 -10.64 -2.07 -5.46
C LEU A 79 -10.09 -1.39 -6.71
N SER A 80 -8.80 -1.00 -6.71
CA SER A 80 -8.16 -0.36 -7.86
C SER A 80 -8.15 -1.26 -9.10
N LEU A 81 -7.83 -2.55 -8.92
CA LEU A 81 -7.89 -3.55 -9.99
C LEU A 81 -9.32 -3.76 -10.50
N THR A 82 -10.30 -3.87 -9.60
CA THR A 82 -11.71 -4.06 -9.94
C THR A 82 -12.25 -2.85 -10.71
N THR A 83 -11.94 -1.63 -10.25
CA THR A 83 -12.30 -0.40 -10.95
C THR A 83 -11.64 -0.33 -12.33
N CYS A 84 -10.37 -0.72 -12.44
CA CYS A 84 -9.67 -0.77 -13.73
C CYS A 84 -10.34 -1.74 -14.71
N LEU A 85 -10.73 -2.93 -14.24
CA LEU A 85 -11.42 -3.92 -15.07
C LEU A 85 -12.83 -3.47 -15.45
N ALA A 86 -13.56 -2.82 -14.53
CA ALA A 86 -14.93 -2.37 -14.77
C ALA A 86 -15.02 -1.12 -15.68
N THR A 87 -14.04 -0.21 -15.60
CA THR A 87 -14.08 1.06 -16.32
C THR A 87 -13.12 1.14 -17.51
N GLY A 88 -12.14 0.22 -17.60
CA GLY A 88 -11.07 0.26 -18.59
C GLY A 88 -10.04 1.38 -18.37
N VAL A 89 -10.18 2.17 -17.29
CA VAL A 89 -9.27 3.28 -16.97
C VAL A 89 -8.53 2.96 -15.68
N PHE A 90 -7.21 2.78 -15.78
CA PHE A 90 -6.35 2.66 -14.61
C PHE A 90 -6.05 4.06 -14.04
N LYS A 91 -6.53 4.35 -12.83
CA LYS A 91 -6.15 5.57 -12.09
C LYS A 91 -5.01 5.24 -11.13
N VAL A 92 -3.81 5.74 -11.45
CA VAL A 92 -2.56 5.49 -10.71
C VAL A 92 -2.49 6.22 -9.36
N SER A 93 -3.29 7.27 -9.14
CA SER A 93 -3.23 8.06 -7.89
C SER A 93 -4.62 8.37 -7.35
N PHE A 94 -4.84 7.96 -6.11
CA PHE A 94 -5.99 8.37 -5.31
C PHE A 94 -5.52 9.42 -4.28
N GLY A 95 -6.03 10.64 -4.39
CA GLY A 95 -5.84 11.68 -3.37
C GLY A 95 -4.48 12.38 -3.34
N GLY A 96 -3.65 12.28 -4.39
CA GLY A 96 -2.40 13.05 -4.51
C GLY A 96 -1.23 12.56 -3.65
N ILE A 97 -1.38 11.44 -2.95
CA ILE A 97 -0.29 10.73 -2.28
C ILE A 97 0.18 9.64 -3.25
N GLY A 98 1.43 9.73 -3.71
CA GLY A 98 2.04 8.74 -4.58
C GLY A 98 2.77 7.64 -3.81
N PRO A 99 3.28 6.62 -4.52
CA PRO A 99 4.09 5.55 -3.93
C PRO A 99 5.35 6.09 -3.24
N THR A 100 5.91 7.18 -3.78
CA THR A 100 7.13 7.83 -3.31
C THR A 100 6.98 8.42 -1.91
N GLU A 101 5.90 9.14 -1.65
CA GLU A 101 5.62 9.82 -0.39
C GLU A 101 5.40 8.81 0.73
N VAL A 102 4.68 7.71 0.43
CA VAL A 102 4.49 6.59 1.36
C VAL A 102 5.83 5.94 1.70
N ARG A 103 6.68 5.69 0.69
CA ARG A 103 7.98 5.05 0.87
C ARG A 103 8.93 5.90 1.71
N LEU A 104 8.96 7.22 1.49
CA LEU A 104 9.71 8.17 2.33
C LEU A 104 9.22 8.18 3.78
N GLY A 105 7.90 8.08 3.99
CA GLY A 105 7.32 7.96 5.33
C GLY A 105 7.78 6.69 6.06
N ILE A 106 7.82 5.55 5.37
CA ILE A 106 8.31 4.28 5.93
C ILE A 106 9.81 4.40 6.28
N ILE A 107 10.63 4.93 5.37
CA ILE A 107 12.08 5.14 5.60
C ILE A 107 12.28 6.04 6.83
N GLY A 108 11.54 7.15 6.92
CA GLY A 108 11.60 8.07 8.06
C GLY A 108 11.24 7.39 9.38
N CYS A 109 10.16 6.59 9.40
CA CYS A 109 9.76 5.83 10.58
C CYS A 109 10.82 4.79 10.98
N THR A 110 11.42 4.08 10.02
CA THR A 110 12.50 3.12 10.29
C THR A 110 13.76 3.80 10.83
N LEU A 111 14.14 4.97 10.30
CA LEU A 111 15.26 5.76 10.81
C LEU A 111 15.02 6.25 12.24
N CYS A 112 13.82 6.77 12.52
CA CYS A 112 13.42 7.17 13.87
C CYS A 112 13.51 5.99 14.85
N ALA A 113 13.18 4.77 14.42
CA ALA A 113 13.26 3.58 15.27
C ALA A 113 14.68 3.12 15.60
N ILE A 114 15.67 3.48 14.78
CA ILE A 114 17.08 3.19 15.04
C ILE A 114 17.65 4.14 16.10
N VAL A 115 17.20 5.40 16.07
CA VAL A 115 17.78 6.49 16.88
C VAL A 115 17.01 6.71 18.18
N LEU A 116 15.68 6.54 18.18
CA LEU A 116 14.82 6.81 19.32
C LEU A 116 14.39 5.51 20.02
N PRO A 117 14.35 5.49 21.36
CA PRO A 117 13.75 4.38 22.09
C PRO A 117 12.26 4.26 21.71
N VAL A 118 11.79 3.03 21.57
CA VAL A 118 10.37 2.77 21.27
C VAL A 118 9.53 3.15 22.48
N PHE A 119 8.89 4.32 22.42
CA PHE A 119 7.99 4.78 23.46
C PHE A 119 6.73 3.91 23.49
N ARG A 120 6.50 3.29 24.65
CA ARG A 120 5.29 2.52 24.96
C ARG A 120 4.40 3.33 25.88
N PHE A 121 3.11 3.38 25.59
CA PHE A 121 2.10 4.00 26.42
C PHE A 121 0.92 3.06 26.57
N ASN A 122 0.27 3.10 27.73
CA ASN A 122 -0.92 2.30 27.98
C ASN A 122 -2.17 3.11 27.65
N ILE A 123 -2.96 2.67 26.67
CA ILE A 123 -4.30 3.19 26.39
C ILE A 123 -5.29 2.07 26.64
N ALA A 124 -6.27 2.32 27.51
CA ALA A 124 -7.35 1.37 27.79
C ALA A 124 -6.88 -0.08 28.16
N GLY A 125 -5.73 -0.20 28.83
CA GLY A 125 -5.16 -1.50 29.22
C GLY A 125 -4.29 -2.19 28.16
N LEU A 126 -4.14 -1.59 26.98
CA LEU A 126 -3.24 -2.05 25.92
C LEU A 126 -1.96 -1.23 25.93
N SER A 127 -0.80 -1.90 26.03
CA SER A 127 0.51 -1.26 25.87
C SER A 127 0.78 -1.06 24.38
N LEU A 128 0.53 0.13 23.85
CA LEU A 128 0.74 0.48 22.45
C LEU A 128 2.02 1.29 22.27
N THR A 129 2.57 1.23 21.05
CA THR A 129 3.68 2.06 20.59
C THR A 129 3.16 3.20 19.71
N VAL A 130 4.01 4.20 19.47
CA VAL A 130 3.73 5.25 18.48
C VAL A 130 3.49 4.65 17.08
N TYR A 131 4.23 3.59 16.73
CA TYR A 131 4.10 2.90 15.44
C TYR A 131 2.76 2.19 15.30
N ASP A 132 2.21 1.62 16.38
CA ASP A 132 0.87 1.03 16.38
C ASP A 132 -0.20 2.06 16.04
N VAL A 133 -0.12 3.24 16.64
CA VAL A 133 -1.08 4.33 16.37
C VAL A 133 -0.96 4.80 14.93
N ILE A 134 0.25 4.94 14.40
CA ILE A 134 0.47 5.29 12.99
C ILE A 134 -0.15 4.24 12.06
N LEU A 135 0.10 2.95 12.32
CA LEU A 135 -0.45 1.85 11.50
C LEU A 135 -1.98 1.81 11.56
N VAL A 136 -2.58 2.00 12.73
CA VAL A 136 -4.04 2.03 12.89
C VAL A 136 -4.65 3.23 12.18
N LEU A 137 -4.06 4.42 12.31
CA LEU A 137 -4.52 5.62 11.62
C LEU A 137 -4.39 5.48 10.09
N LEU A 138 -3.28 4.93 9.61
CA LEU A 138 -3.08 4.63 8.19
C LEU A 138 -4.14 3.65 7.69
N SER A 139 -4.38 2.57 8.43
CA SER A 139 -5.41 1.57 8.10
C SER A 139 -6.80 2.20 8.00
N ALA A 140 -7.17 3.04 8.97
CA ALA A 140 -8.43 3.76 8.96
C ALA A 140 -8.54 4.69 7.75
N GLY A 141 -7.49 5.44 7.43
CA GLY A 141 -7.43 6.28 6.24
C GLY A 141 -7.63 5.48 4.96
N LEU A 142 -6.91 4.37 4.78
CA LEU A 142 -7.05 3.48 3.62
C LEU A 142 -8.47 2.92 3.48
N VAL A 143 -9.09 2.47 4.57
CA VAL A 143 -10.48 1.99 4.56
C VAL A 143 -11.45 3.10 4.16
N ILE A 144 -11.30 4.31 4.71
CA ILE A 144 -12.13 5.46 4.35
C ILE A 144 -11.98 5.78 2.86
N THR A 145 -10.75 5.82 2.34
CA THR A 145 -10.51 6.06 0.90
C THR A 145 -11.13 4.97 0.03
N ALA A 146 -11.06 3.70 0.45
CA ALA A 146 -11.68 2.59 -0.27
C ALA A 146 -13.20 2.72 -0.30
N ILE A 147 -13.84 3.11 0.81
CA ILE A 147 -15.29 3.33 0.87
C ILE A 147 -15.70 4.45 -0.09
N ILE A 148 -15.03 5.61 0.00
CA ILE A 148 -15.31 6.77 -0.87
C ILE A 148 -15.13 6.37 -2.34
N HIS A 149 -14.01 5.72 -2.67
CA HIS A 149 -13.72 5.34 -4.05
C HIS A 149 -14.71 4.30 -4.59
N THR A 150 -15.16 3.36 -3.75
CA THR A 150 -16.22 2.40 -4.11
C THR A 150 -17.52 3.13 -4.42
N MET A 151 -17.93 4.08 -3.58
CA MET A 151 -19.16 4.86 -3.78
C MET A 151 -19.10 5.69 -5.06
N ASP A 152 -17.98 6.35 -5.32
CA ASP A 152 -17.80 7.18 -6.53
C ASP A 152 -17.80 6.32 -7.80
N THR A 153 -17.10 5.18 -7.77
CA THR A 153 -17.06 4.25 -8.89
C THR A 153 -18.44 3.64 -9.15
N ALA A 154 -19.16 3.24 -8.10
CA ALA A 154 -20.52 2.71 -8.24
C ALA A 154 -21.49 3.74 -8.83
N ARG A 155 -21.39 5.01 -8.43
CA ARG A 155 -22.19 6.11 -9.03
C ARG A 155 -21.86 6.32 -10.50
N GLN A 156 -20.58 6.30 -10.86
CA GLN A 156 -20.15 6.41 -12.27
C GLN A 156 -20.68 5.24 -13.10
N LEU A 157 -20.55 4.01 -12.59
CA LEU A 157 -21.03 2.81 -13.27
C LEU A 157 -22.56 2.79 -13.40
N ALA A 158 -23.30 3.28 -12.41
CA ALA A 158 -24.77 3.37 -12.50
C ALA A 158 -25.25 4.31 -13.63
N LEU A 159 -24.45 5.30 -14.01
CA LEU A 159 -24.74 6.18 -15.15
C LEU A 159 -24.36 5.52 -16.49
N ILE A 160 -23.30 4.72 -16.50
CA ILE A 160 -22.76 4.07 -17.71
C ILE A 160 -23.54 2.79 -18.05
N ASP A 161 -23.94 2.00 -17.04
CA ASP A 161 -24.67 0.73 -17.16
C ASP A 161 -25.93 0.73 -16.26
N PRO A 162 -27.01 1.45 -16.64
CA PRO A 162 -28.24 1.50 -15.87
C PRO A 162 -29.00 0.16 -15.94
N PRO A 163 -29.76 -0.21 -14.89
CA PRO A 163 -30.49 -1.47 -14.85
C PRO A 163 -31.47 -1.59 -16.03
N ARG A 164 -31.39 -2.71 -16.75
CA ARG A 164 -32.34 -3.02 -17.83
C ARG A 164 -33.71 -3.26 -17.21
N HIS A 165 -34.69 -2.40 -17.52
CA HIS A 165 -36.07 -2.69 -17.17
C HIS A 165 -36.50 -4.01 -17.82
N PRO A 166 -37.11 -4.95 -17.07
CA PRO A 166 -37.66 -6.15 -17.68
C PRO A 166 -38.71 -5.73 -18.72
N ARG A 167 -38.52 -6.17 -19.97
CA ARG A 167 -39.56 -6.03 -21.00
C ARG A 167 -40.79 -6.78 -20.49
N ARG A 168 -41.89 -6.05 -20.31
CA ARG A 168 -43.21 -6.59 -19.96
C ARG A 168 -43.65 -7.66 -20.95
#